data_AF-A0A388LQD6-F1
#
_entry.id   AF-A0A388LQD6-F1
#
_cell.length_a   1.000
_cell.length_b   1.000
_cell.length_c   1.000
_cell.angle_alpha   90.00
_cell.angle_beta   90.00
_cell.angle_gamma   90.00
#
_symmetry.space_group_name_H-M   'P 1'
#
loop_
_entity.id
_entity.type
_entity.pdbx_description
1 polymer ?
#
loop_
_entity_poly.entity_id
_entity_poly.type
_entity_poly.pdbx_seq_one_letter_code
_entity_poly.pdbx_strand_id
1 'polypeptide(L)'
;MDFVEGAKDTLDDDILVHASIADVLAMKEKTFVDLWGAKSAFHNGLVNAPVTEAFESDSDSDGLDLTEEEKQFHAAEIAKTERDRGRGMAKDKRLSVSKFLRNAFLPLAPSRWVESESVRLDYKVWELDTFNHYAPIDANVYHLLASLTEAEMTLCQDKALGEDTDLIKGPYPIGTEAMAPPMVGHFDHTKCSASGSQLQIRSFCATRAPDVISELKRIWNVGRPFLKCRCVEEGKEDCKTSITWFDHVLWYLLANLEYLYLIAPSLRARIRAMRNFLKRTWRAPILTSVVFTHMRTIMTQMAENVVLDLNRRRETIHDDPVVMARKFPRRMAALILPDKYIRSPARRRKGKEVDNRPAKRQSNTLLKYYVRPGMANEAQNEQQAAAQQLHGSVSPNESSKGNAAMDTPHSSSVTVQSAQGSSVVGRQLRRSPRATTARTNLFSV
;
A
#
# COMPACT_ATOMS: atom_id res chain seq x y z
N MET A 1 -11.84 8.74 43.88
CA MET A 1 -10.52 8.94 43.25
C MET A 1 -10.24 7.76 42.33
N ASP A 2 -11.29 7.25 41.64
CA ASP A 2 -11.33 5.84 41.22
C ASP A 2 -11.04 5.69 39.71
N PHE A 3 -10.86 6.81 39.01
CA PHE A 3 -10.47 6.85 37.60
C PHE A 3 -8.98 6.57 37.37
N VAL A 4 -8.15 6.66 38.42
CA VAL A 4 -6.69 6.54 38.31
C VAL A 4 -6.22 5.08 38.49
N GLU A 5 -6.93 4.28 39.28
CA GLU A 5 -6.59 2.88 39.51
C GLU A 5 -6.92 1.99 38.28
N GLY A 6 -8.05 2.24 37.61
CA GLY A 6 -8.41 1.52 36.37
C GLY A 6 -7.47 1.77 35.19
N ALA A 7 -6.69 2.86 35.20
CA ALA A 7 -5.75 3.17 34.12
C ALA A 7 -4.50 2.26 34.16
N LYS A 8 -4.11 1.75 35.34
CA LYS A 8 -2.99 0.81 35.47
C LYS A 8 -3.39 -0.60 35.07
N ASP A 9 -4.56 -1.06 35.49
CA ASP A 9 -5.07 -2.39 35.11
C ASP A 9 -5.29 -2.49 33.59
N THR A 10 -5.79 -1.41 32.96
CA THR A 10 -5.90 -1.32 31.50
C THR A 10 -4.54 -1.42 30.79
N LEU A 11 -3.48 -0.85 31.39
CA LEU A 11 -2.13 -0.86 30.81
C LEU A 11 -1.49 -2.26 30.87
N ASP A 12 -1.73 -3.02 31.93
CA ASP A 12 -1.20 -4.38 32.09
C ASP A 12 -1.95 -5.39 31.20
N ASP A 13 -3.27 -5.27 31.06
CA ASP A 13 -4.06 -6.02 30.07
C ASP A 13 -3.59 -5.72 28.65
N ASP A 14 -3.29 -4.46 28.34
CA ASP A 14 -2.79 -4.05 27.04
C ASP A 14 -1.46 -4.76 26.69
N ILE A 15 -0.55 -5.02 27.64
CA ILE A 15 0.75 -5.68 27.37
C ILE A 15 0.57 -7.15 26.92
N LEU A 16 -0.30 -7.91 27.58
CA LEU A 16 -0.60 -9.30 27.21
C LEU A 16 -1.38 -9.37 25.90
N VAL A 17 -2.30 -8.43 25.69
CA VAL A 17 -3.01 -8.24 24.42
C VAL A 17 -2.03 -7.86 23.29
N HIS A 18 -1.01 -7.05 23.57
CA HIS A 18 0.00 -6.64 22.60
C HIS A 18 0.84 -7.81 22.05
N ALA A 19 1.24 -8.74 22.91
CA ALA A 19 2.00 -9.92 22.50
C ALA A 19 1.14 -10.92 21.72
N SER A 20 -0.13 -11.09 22.12
CA SER A 20 -1.05 -12.01 21.44
C SER A 20 -1.51 -11.50 20.06
N ILE A 21 -1.66 -10.18 19.88
CA ILE A 21 -2.10 -9.61 18.59
C ILE A 21 -1.15 -9.99 17.45
N ALA A 22 0.16 -9.97 17.68
CA ALA A 22 1.15 -10.32 16.66
C ALA A 22 0.98 -11.78 16.16
N ASP A 23 0.80 -12.71 17.10
CA ASP A 23 0.62 -14.13 16.81
C ASP A 23 -0.75 -14.39 16.17
N VAL A 24 -1.81 -13.76 16.69
CA VAL A 24 -3.17 -13.83 16.12
C VAL A 24 -3.18 -13.33 14.67
N LEU A 25 -2.55 -12.19 14.40
CA LEU A 25 -2.45 -11.66 13.03
C LEU A 25 -1.66 -12.60 12.12
N ALA A 26 -0.55 -13.17 12.59
CA ALA A 26 0.24 -14.12 11.81
C ALA A 26 -0.56 -15.39 11.46
N MET A 27 -1.39 -15.89 12.38
CA MET A 27 -2.31 -17.01 12.10
C MET A 27 -3.39 -16.63 11.09
N LYS A 28 -3.97 -15.44 11.19
CA LYS A 28 -4.93 -14.94 10.20
C LYS A 28 -4.29 -14.73 8.83
N GLU A 29 -3.04 -14.27 8.77
CA GLU A 29 -2.27 -14.14 7.53
C GLU A 29 -2.01 -15.50 6.88
N LYS A 30 -1.66 -16.52 7.69
CA LYS A 30 -1.47 -17.88 7.22
C LYS A 30 -2.70 -18.39 6.46
N THR A 31 -3.91 -18.12 6.95
CA THR A 31 -5.15 -18.46 6.25
C THR A 31 -5.16 -17.96 4.80
N PHE A 32 -4.76 -16.71 4.55
CA PHE A 32 -4.70 -16.17 3.19
C PHE A 32 -3.56 -16.78 2.38
N VAL A 33 -2.40 -17.01 2.99
CA VAL A 33 -1.25 -17.65 2.34
C VAL A 33 -1.63 -19.05 1.83
N ASP A 34 -2.26 -19.85 2.69
CA ASP A 34 -2.72 -21.21 2.37
C ASP A 34 -3.83 -21.18 1.31
N LEU A 35 -4.80 -20.26 1.44
CA LEU A 35 -5.90 -20.10 0.49
C LEU A 35 -5.41 -19.73 -0.91
N TRP A 36 -4.39 -18.87 -0.99
CA TRP A 36 -3.77 -18.46 -2.25
C TRP A 36 -2.74 -19.46 -2.78
N GLY A 37 -2.44 -20.53 -2.03
CA GLY A 37 -1.36 -21.47 -2.36
C GLY A 37 0.01 -20.80 -2.46
N ALA A 38 0.20 -19.70 -1.73
CA ALA A 38 1.43 -18.95 -1.73
C ALA A 38 2.48 -19.64 -0.86
N LYS A 39 3.75 -19.53 -1.21
CA LYS A 39 4.85 -20.09 -0.41
C LYS A 39 5.43 -19.00 0.49
N SER A 40 5.47 -19.24 1.79
CA SER A 40 6.07 -18.30 2.75
C SER A 40 6.82 -19.06 3.83
N ALA A 41 8.14 -18.90 3.89
CA ALA A 41 8.97 -19.54 4.91
C ALA A 41 8.53 -19.18 6.34
N PHE A 42 8.09 -17.93 6.54
CA PHE A 42 7.55 -17.44 7.81
C PHE A 42 6.28 -18.18 8.23
N HIS A 43 5.32 -18.39 7.32
CA HIS A 43 4.01 -18.96 7.66
C HIS A 43 4.00 -20.50 7.69
N ASN A 44 4.98 -21.16 7.05
CA ASN A 44 5.03 -22.62 6.96
C ASN A 44 5.15 -23.33 8.32
N GLY A 45 5.80 -22.68 9.30
CA GLY A 45 6.00 -23.25 10.66
C GLY A 45 4.92 -22.85 11.67
N LEU A 46 3.99 -21.97 11.30
CA LEU A 46 2.93 -21.51 12.21
C LEU A 46 1.88 -22.62 12.36
N VAL A 47 1.82 -23.26 13.52
CA VAL A 47 0.79 -24.27 13.84
C VAL A 47 -0.30 -23.62 14.68
N ASN A 48 -1.57 -23.86 14.35
CA ASN A 48 -2.68 -23.57 15.26
C ASN A 48 -2.57 -24.56 16.41
N ALA A 49 -1.80 -24.23 17.45
CA ALA A 49 -1.96 -24.92 18.72
C ALA A 49 -3.34 -24.48 19.26
N PRO A 50 -4.31 -25.39 19.44
CA PRO A 50 -5.53 -25.02 20.13
C PRO A 50 -5.11 -24.47 21.50
N VAL A 51 -5.61 -23.27 21.84
CA VAL A 51 -5.41 -22.65 23.17
C VAL A 51 -6.33 -23.35 24.17
N THR A 52 -6.25 -24.68 24.22
CA THR A 52 -6.87 -25.53 25.21
C THR A 52 -5.69 -26.13 25.95
N GLU A 53 -5.71 -26.01 27.27
CA GLU A 53 -4.58 -26.26 28.18
C GLU A 53 -3.64 -25.05 28.28
N ALA A 54 -4.24 -23.91 28.67
CA ALA A 54 -3.62 -23.19 29.76
C ALA A 54 -3.43 -24.22 30.86
N PHE A 55 -2.17 -24.57 31.11
CA PHE A 55 -1.70 -25.38 32.21
C PHE A 55 -2.71 -25.27 33.35
N GLU A 56 -3.40 -26.37 33.65
CA GLU A 56 -3.92 -26.57 35.00
C GLU A 56 -2.69 -26.31 35.86
N SER A 57 -2.66 -25.11 36.46
CA SER A 57 -1.71 -24.85 37.50
C SER A 57 -2.04 -25.94 38.49
N ASP A 58 -1.12 -26.89 38.65
CA ASP A 58 -1.04 -27.75 39.82
C ASP A 58 -1.02 -26.80 41.00
N SER A 59 -2.21 -26.42 41.42
CA SER A 59 -2.51 -25.88 42.72
C SER A 59 -2.36 -27.08 43.63
N ASP A 60 -1.12 -27.51 43.81
CA ASP A 60 -0.67 -28.09 45.05
C ASP A 60 -0.91 -27.01 46.11
N SER A 61 -2.17 -26.90 46.56
CA SER A 61 -2.47 -26.27 47.82
C SER A 61 -1.85 -27.20 48.86
N ASP A 62 -0.57 -27.00 49.14
CA ASP A 62 -0.03 -27.33 50.45
C ASP A 62 -1.04 -26.76 51.44
N GLY A 63 -1.76 -27.63 52.13
CA GLY A 63 -2.97 -27.34 52.93
C GLY A 63 -2.69 -26.52 54.18
N LEU A 64 -2.05 -25.37 54.00
CA LEU A 64 -1.74 -24.38 55.00
C LEU A 64 -2.83 -23.32 54.95
N ASP A 65 -3.50 -23.12 56.09
CA ASP A 65 -4.48 -22.06 56.28
C ASP A 65 -3.78 -20.70 56.27
N LEU A 66 -3.60 -20.13 55.07
CA LEU A 66 -3.05 -18.78 54.88
C LEU A 66 -4.02 -17.73 55.46
N THR A 67 -3.49 -16.71 56.12
CA THR A 67 -4.29 -15.54 56.51
C THR A 67 -4.72 -14.73 55.28
N GLU A 68 -5.71 -13.85 55.43
CA GLU A 68 -6.19 -13.04 54.30
C GLU A 68 -5.10 -12.11 53.74
N GLU A 69 -4.18 -11.61 54.57
CA GLU A 69 -3.03 -10.82 54.11
C GLU A 69 -2.04 -11.66 53.29
N GLU A 70 -1.80 -12.91 53.69
CA GLU A 70 -0.89 -13.83 52.99
C GLU A 70 -1.47 -14.27 51.64
N LYS A 71 -2.79 -14.49 51.55
CA LYS A 71 -3.49 -14.77 50.28
C LYS A 71 -3.35 -13.61 49.31
N GLN A 72 -3.50 -12.38 49.78
CA GLN A 72 -3.34 -11.19 48.94
C GLN A 72 -1.90 -11.02 48.44
N PHE A 73 -0.92 -11.24 49.32
CA PHE A 73 0.49 -11.19 48.94
C PHE A 73 0.84 -12.28 47.91
N HIS A 74 0.39 -13.52 48.13
CA HIS A 74 0.61 -14.63 47.22
C HIS A 74 -0.03 -14.39 45.85
N ALA A 75 -1.27 -13.89 45.81
CA ALA A 75 -1.93 -13.50 44.57
C ALA A 75 -1.16 -12.39 43.83
N ALA A 76 -0.64 -11.40 44.55
CA ALA A 76 0.16 -10.32 43.97
C ALA A 76 1.51 -10.84 43.40
N GLU A 77 2.17 -11.78 44.08
CA GLU A 77 3.45 -12.33 43.62
C GLU A 77 3.27 -13.32 42.46
N ILE A 78 2.18 -14.10 42.43
CA ILE A 78 1.79 -14.89 41.23
C ILE A 78 1.56 -13.95 40.07
N ALA A 79 0.72 -12.93 40.23
CA ALA A 79 0.42 -11.96 39.16
C ALA A 79 1.70 -11.25 38.66
N LYS A 80 2.65 -10.96 39.55
CA LYS A 80 3.97 -10.41 39.19
C LYS A 80 4.84 -11.41 38.44
N THR A 81 4.90 -12.65 38.88
CA THR A 81 5.68 -13.72 38.23
C THR A 81 5.13 -14.04 36.84
N GLU A 82 3.80 -14.11 36.70
CA GLU A 82 3.14 -14.26 35.40
C GLU A 82 3.42 -13.07 34.48
N ARG A 83 3.39 -11.85 35.01
CA ARG A 83 3.72 -10.62 34.27
C ARG A 83 5.18 -10.63 33.79
N ASP A 84 6.11 -11.04 34.63
CA ASP A 84 7.54 -11.14 34.28
C ASP A 84 7.82 -12.27 33.28
N ARG A 85 7.15 -13.41 33.42
CA ARG A 85 7.19 -14.51 32.44
C ARG A 85 6.63 -14.05 31.08
N GLY A 86 5.49 -13.36 31.07
CA GLY A 86 4.90 -12.79 29.86
C GLY A 86 5.84 -11.79 29.17
N ARG A 87 6.51 -10.93 29.95
CA ARG A 87 7.54 -10.01 29.43
C ARG A 87 8.76 -10.72 28.86
N GLY A 88 9.24 -11.78 29.51
CA GLY A 88 10.36 -12.59 29.03
C GLY A 88 10.04 -13.23 27.68
N MET A 89 8.90 -13.92 27.60
CA MET A 89 8.46 -14.58 26.35
C MET A 89 8.23 -13.59 25.20
N ALA A 90 7.70 -12.40 25.49
CA ALA A 90 7.52 -11.35 24.48
C ALA A 90 8.86 -10.81 23.94
N LYS A 91 9.89 -10.71 24.78
CA LYS A 91 11.25 -10.29 24.38
C LYS A 91 11.94 -11.36 23.53
N ASP A 92 11.86 -12.63 23.93
CA ASP A 92 12.49 -13.73 23.21
C ASP A 92 11.86 -13.96 21.83
N LYS A 93 10.53 -13.87 21.72
CA LYS A 93 9.81 -13.95 20.44
C LYS A 93 10.14 -12.78 19.49
N ARG A 94 10.38 -11.58 20.03
CA ARG A 94 10.74 -10.39 19.20
C ARG A 94 12.14 -10.50 18.59
N LEU A 95 13.06 -11.25 19.21
CA LEU A 95 14.42 -11.44 18.69
C LEU A 95 14.50 -12.45 17.53
N SER A 96 13.50 -13.32 17.34
CA SER A 96 13.62 -14.47 16.44
C SER A 96 13.16 -14.26 14.99
N VAL A 97 12.65 -13.07 14.62
CA VAL A 97 12.18 -12.83 13.25
C VAL A 97 12.72 -11.50 12.73
N SER A 98 13.71 -11.57 11.83
CA SER A 98 14.15 -10.42 11.05
C SER A 98 12.95 -9.69 10.45
N LYS A 99 12.90 -8.35 10.58
CA LYS A 99 11.92 -7.47 9.92
C LYS A 99 11.81 -7.72 8.41
N PHE A 100 12.86 -8.26 7.79
CA PHE A 100 12.90 -8.64 6.38
C PHE A 100 12.31 -10.03 6.08
N LEU A 101 12.19 -10.91 7.08
CA LEU A 101 11.52 -12.21 6.99
C LEU A 101 10.01 -12.11 7.27
N ARG A 102 9.60 -11.14 8.12
CA ARG A 102 8.20 -10.95 8.49
C ARG A 102 7.42 -10.41 7.28
N ASN A 103 6.64 -11.30 6.67
CA ASN A 103 5.84 -11.00 5.49
C ASN A 103 4.45 -10.45 5.85
N ALA A 104 4.33 -9.71 6.96
CA ALA A 104 3.04 -9.23 7.43
C ALA A 104 2.35 -8.34 6.38
N PHE A 105 1.04 -8.51 6.22
CA PHE A 105 0.25 -7.84 5.20
C PHE A 105 -1.21 -7.63 5.57
N LEU A 106 -1.74 -8.31 6.57
CA LEU A 106 -3.17 -8.29 6.82
C LEU A 106 -3.53 -7.03 7.63
N PRO A 107 -4.46 -6.18 7.14
CA PRO A 107 -4.75 -4.90 7.77
C PRO A 107 -5.77 -5.04 8.93
N LEU A 108 -5.63 -6.06 9.78
CA LEU A 108 -6.56 -6.36 10.88
C LEU A 108 -6.02 -6.00 12.26
N ALA A 109 -4.90 -5.28 12.33
CA ALA A 109 -4.38 -4.79 13.60
C ALA A 109 -5.36 -3.77 14.21
N PRO A 110 -5.73 -3.91 15.49
CA PRO A 110 -6.57 -2.91 16.17
C PRO A 110 -5.91 -1.53 16.17
N SER A 111 -6.69 -0.47 16.02
CA SER A 111 -6.16 0.91 16.00
C SER A 111 -5.38 1.26 17.27
N ARG A 112 -5.85 0.82 18.45
CA ARG A 112 -5.13 1.00 19.73
C ARG A 112 -3.75 0.35 19.73
N TRP A 113 -3.64 -0.84 19.12
CA TRP A 113 -2.35 -1.52 19.01
C TRP A 113 -1.40 -0.74 18.10
N VAL A 114 -1.90 -0.25 16.95
CA VAL A 114 -1.10 0.56 16.03
C VAL A 114 -0.66 1.87 16.68
N GLU A 115 -1.55 2.51 17.45
CA GLU A 115 -1.26 3.73 18.21
C GLU A 115 -0.12 3.50 19.21
N SER A 116 -0.25 2.51 20.09
CA SER A 116 0.77 2.18 21.10
C SER A 116 2.12 1.78 20.47
N GLU A 117 2.11 0.95 19.42
CA GLU A 117 3.35 0.61 18.70
C GLU A 117 3.92 1.82 17.95
N SER A 118 3.10 2.75 17.47
CA SER A 118 3.58 3.99 16.86
C SER A 118 4.26 4.89 17.89
N VAL A 119 3.74 5.02 19.12
CA VAL A 119 4.36 5.81 20.19
C VAL A 119 5.76 5.27 20.49
N ARG A 120 5.91 3.94 20.55
CA ARG A 120 7.21 3.27 20.73
C ARG A 120 8.20 3.55 19.59
N LEU A 121 7.68 3.84 18.40
CA LEU A 121 8.44 4.16 17.19
C LEU A 121 8.43 5.68 16.88
N ASP A 122 8.31 6.53 17.90
CA ASP A 122 8.32 7.99 17.73
C ASP A 122 7.28 8.49 16.70
N TYR A 123 6.09 7.88 16.75
CA TYR A 123 4.95 8.11 15.87
C TYR A 123 5.20 7.76 14.38
N LYS A 124 6.29 7.07 14.05
CA LYS A 124 6.64 6.67 12.67
C LYS A 124 5.99 5.33 12.31
N VAL A 125 4.69 5.36 12.00
CA VAL A 125 3.92 4.15 11.63
C VAL A 125 4.53 3.39 10.45
N TRP A 126 5.24 4.07 9.55
CA TRP A 126 5.93 3.45 8.41
C TRP A 126 7.15 2.60 8.82
N GLU A 127 7.57 2.64 10.09
CA GLU A 127 8.62 1.78 10.63
C GLU A 127 8.08 0.45 11.19
N LEU A 128 6.76 0.25 11.25
CA LEU A 128 6.15 -1.04 11.60
C LEU A 128 6.56 -2.14 10.62
N ASP A 129 6.39 -3.40 11.05
CA ASP A 129 6.76 -4.58 10.26
C ASP A 129 5.95 -4.75 8.97
N THR A 130 4.82 -4.04 8.84
CA THR A 130 4.07 -3.97 7.59
C THR A 130 3.58 -2.58 7.28
N PHE A 131 3.68 -2.22 6.00
CA PHE A 131 3.14 -1.01 5.44
C PHE A 131 1.60 -1.03 5.34
N ASN A 132 0.95 -2.16 5.63
CA ASN A 132 -0.48 -2.33 5.44
C ASN A 132 -1.30 -1.87 6.65
N HIS A 133 -0.67 -1.67 7.81
CA HIS A 133 -1.31 -1.04 8.96
C HIS A 133 -1.73 0.39 8.61
N TYR A 134 -2.95 0.71 8.97
CA TYR A 134 -3.52 2.04 8.82
C TYR A 134 -3.18 2.87 10.05
N ALA A 135 -2.83 4.16 9.87
CA ALA A 135 -2.68 5.04 11.03
C ALA A 135 -3.99 5.07 11.86
N PRO A 136 -3.93 5.28 13.17
CA PRO A 136 -5.11 5.30 14.04
C PRO A 136 -5.89 6.62 13.89
N ILE A 137 -6.34 6.92 12.66
CA ILE A 137 -7.12 8.11 12.31
C ILE A 137 -8.39 7.65 11.62
N ASP A 138 -9.51 7.57 12.33
CA ASP A 138 -10.78 7.18 11.73
C ASP A 138 -11.45 8.30 10.93
N ALA A 139 -12.55 7.97 10.25
CA ALA A 139 -13.33 8.91 9.44
C ALA A 139 -13.90 10.09 10.26
N ASN A 140 -14.26 9.85 11.53
CA ASN A 140 -14.80 10.88 12.43
C ASN A 140 -13.71 11.83 12.92
N VAL A 141 -12.49 11.34 13.11
CA VAL A 141 -11.32 12.15 13.41
C VAL A 141 -11.01 13.07 12.23
N TYR A 142 -11.04 12.56 10.99
CA TYR A 142 -10.92 13.43 9.81
C TYR A 142 -12.05 14.47 9.74
N HIS A 143 -13.29 14.05 9.99
CA HIS A 143 -14.46 14.92 10.03
C HIS A 143 -14.24 16.09 11.00
N LEU A 144 -13.79 15.80 12.23
CA LEU A 144 -13.49 16.79 13.27
C LEU A 144 -12.31 17.70 12.92
N LEU A 145 -11.19 17.10 12.48
CA LEU A 145 -9.94 17.80 12.22
C LEU A 145 -10.07 18.81 11.08
N ALA A 146 -10.72 18.41 9.99
CA ALA A 146 -10.87 19.22 8.79
C ALA A 146 -12.22 19.95 8.68
N SER A 147 -13.11 19.82 9.67
CA SER A 147 -14.47 20.37 9.63
C SER A 147 -15.18 20.00 8.33
N LEU A 148 -15.24 18.70 8.07
CA LEU A 148 -16.00 18.17 6.93
C LEU A 148 -17.50 18.37 7.19
N THR A 149 -18.29 18.45 6.13
CA THR A 149 -19.75 18.49 6.23
C THR A 149 -20.32 17.09 6.06
N GLU A 150 -21.53 16.84 6.55
CA GLU A 150 -22.23 15.57 6.32
C GLU A 150 -22.38 15.24 4.83
N ALA A 151 -22.61 16.25 3.99
CA ALA A 151 -22.66 16.08 2.54
C ALA A 151 -21.31 15.60 1.97
N GLU A 152 -20.18 16.11 2.47
CA GLU A 152 -18.86 15.63 2.08
C GLU A 152 -18.59 14.21 2.59
N MET A 153 -19.02 13.87 3.80
CA MET A 153 -18.89 12.51 4.34
C MET A 153 -19.68 11.50 3.51
N THR A 154 -20.95 11.79 3.21
CA THR A 154 -21.79 10.97 2.32
C THR A 154 -21.18 10.83 0.93
N LEU A 155 -20.66 11.92 0.35
CA LEU A 155 -19.96 11.87 -0.93
C LEU A 155 -18.72 10.96 -0.88
N CYS A 156 -17.95 11.01 0.20
CA CYS A 156 -16.79 10.12 0.37
C CYS A 156 -17.21 8.65 0.46
N GLN A 157 -18.30 8.36 1.17
CA GLN A 157 -18.86 7.02 1.25
C GLN A 157 -19.34 6.52 -0.12
N ASP A 158 -20.06 7.34 -0.87
CA ASP A 158 -20.54 7.00 -2.22
C ASP A 158 -19.37 6.73 -3.18
N LYS A 159 -18.33 7.56 -3.14
CA LYS A 159 -17.10 7.35 -3.94
C LYS A 159 -16.38 6.06 -3.56
N ALA A 160 -16.29 5.76 -2.26
CA ALA A 160 -15.70 4.50 -1.77
C ALA A 160 -16.44 3.28 -2.34
N LEU A 161 -17.78 3.30 -2.36
CA LEU A 161 -18.61 2.25 -2.94
C LEU A 161 -18.53 2.19 -4.48
N GLY A 162 -18.33 3.36 -5.12
CA GLY A 162 -18.26 3.55 -6.57
C GLY A 162 -16.93 3.17 -7.23
N GLU A 163 -15.91 2.79 -6.44
CA GLU A 163 -14.54 2.55 -6.94
C GLU A 163 -13.88 3.82 -7.50
N ASP A 164 -14.31 4.99 -7.04
CA ASP A 164 -13.76 6.26 -7.48
C ASP A 164 -12.54 6.60 -6.61
N THR A 165 -11.36 6.35 -7.17
CA THR A 165 -10.07 6.66 -6.54
C THR A 165 -9.52 8.00 -6.98
N ASP A 166 -10.30 8.85 -7.63
CA ASP A 166 -9.82 10.16 -8.06
C ASP A 166 -9.75 11.12 -6.87
N LEU A 167 -8.78 12.03 -6.93
CA LEU A 167 -8.59 13.05 -5.91
C LEU A 167 -9.84 13.92 -5.82
N ILE A 168 -10.48 13.96 -4.64
CA ILE A 168 -11.66 14.80 -4.43
C ILE A 168 -11.21 16.24 -4.31
N LYS A 169 -11.54 17.05 -5.32
CA LYS A 169 -11.35 18.50 -5.28
C LYS A 169 -12.41 19.06 -4.34
N GLY A 170 -12.00 19.50 -3.15
CA GLY A 170 -12.88 20.20 -2.22
C GLY A 170 -13.36 21.55 -2.79
N PRO A 171 -14.14 22.34 -2.03
CA PRO A 171 -14.63 23.67 -2.45
C PRO A 171 -13.53 24.67 -2.80
N TYR A 172 -12.30 24.43 -2.35
CA TYR A 172 -11.12 25.20 -2.71
C TYR A 172 -10.29 24.38 -3.71
N PRO A 173 -10.39 24.63 -5.03
CA PRO A 173 -9.61 23.91 -6.02
C PRO A 173 -8.16 24.39 -5.97
N ILE A 174 -7.41 23.83 -5.04
CA ILE A 174 -5.96 24.01 -4.94
C ILE A 174 -5.34 23.01 -5.91
N GLY A 175 -4.52 23.50 -6.85
CA GLY A 175 -3.77 22.64 -7.76
C GLY A 175 -2.85 21.69 -6.99
N THR A 176 -2.46 20.57 -7.59
CA THR A 176 -1.57 19.57 -6.95
C THR A 176 -0.26 20.18 -6.46
N GLU A 177 0.27 21.16 -7.19
CA GLU A 177 1.45 21.94 -6.83
C GLU A 177 1.25 22.80 -5.56
N ALA A 178 0.06 23.35 -5.37
CA ALA A 178 -0.23 24.26 -4.27
C ALA A 178 -0.58 23.54 -2.95
N MET A 179 -0.72 22.21 -2.95
CA MET A 179 -0.85 21.43 -1.72
C MET A 179 0.46 21.38 -0.92
N ALA A 180 1.61 21.52 -1.59
CA ALA A 180 2.96 21.53 -1.02
C ALA A 180 3.14 20.56 0.17
N PRO A 181 2.97 19.23 -0.03
CA PRO A 181 3.16 18.27 1.04
C PRO A 181 4.61 18.33 1.55
N PRO A 182 4.87 18.03 2.83
CA PRO A 182 6.20 18.16 3.39
C PRO A 182 7.16 17.20 2.69
N MET A 183 8.43 17.59 2.68
CA MET A 183 9.50 16.73 2.22
C MET A 183 9.77 15.66 3.26
N VAL A 184 9.40 14.41 2.96
CA VAL A 184 9.51 13.30 3.92
C VAL A 184 10.96 13.09 4.38
N GLY A 185 11.94 13.33 3.50
CA GLY A 185 13.37 13.25 3.81
C GLY A 185 13.85 14.11 4.98
N HIS A 186 13.10 15.15 5.34
CA HIS A 186 13.45 16.02 6.46
C HIS A 186 13.18 15.41 7.84
N PHE A 187 12.30 14.42 7.94
CA PHE A 187 12.00 13.73 9.20
C PHE A 187 12.18 12.20 9.12
N ASP A 188 12.52 11.68 7.93
CA ASP A 188 12.98 10.32 7.71
C ASP A 188 14.16 10.33 6.73
N HIS A 189 15.37 10.14 7.26
CA HIS A 189 16.62 10.16 6.49
C HIS A 189 16.73 9.04 5.45
N THR A 190 15.88 8.01 5.52
CA THR A 190 15.80 6.94 4.50
C THR A 190 15.03 7.37 3.25
N LYS A 191 14.42 8.56 3.28
CA LYS A 191 13.57 9.11 2.22
C LYS A 191 14.26 10.27 1.52
N CYS A 192 13.69 10.67 0.39
CA CYS A 192 14.26 11.71 -0.46
C CYS A 192 14.19 13.08 0.24
N SER A 193 15.35 13.72 0.39
CA SER A 193 15.51 15.12 0.81
C SER A 193 15.86 16.07 -0.34
N ALA A 194 15.92 15.55 -1.57
CA ALA A 194 16.39 16.32 -2.73
C ALA A 194 15.27 17.03 -3.50
N SER A 195 14.01 16.60 -3.35
CA SER A 195 12.87 17.13 -4.12
C SER A 195 11.60 17.18 -3.27
N GLY A 196 10.65 18.01 -3.71
CA GLY A 196 9.33 18.05 -3.08
C GLY A 196 8.61 16.71 -3.18
N SER A 197 7.61 16.51 -2.32
CA SER A 197 6.72 15.35 -2.42
C SER A 197 5.50 15.66 -3.29
N GLN A 198 4.94 14.65 -3.92
CA GLN A 198 3.68 14.70 -4.64
C GLN A 198 2.72 13.67 -4.05
N LEU A 199 1.48 14.08 -3.85
CA LEU A 199 0.40 13.19 -3.45
C LEU A 199 -0.06 12.36 -4.65
N GLN A 200 -0.10 11.05 -4.48
CA GLN A 200 -0.63 10.10 -5.45
C GLN A 200 -1.58 9.13 -4.75
N ILE A 201 -2.46 8.50 -5.52
CA ILE A 201 -3.41 7.51 -5.01
C ILE A 201 -3.06 6.16 -5.59
N ARG A 202 -3.00 5.14 -4.73
CA ARG A 202 -2.66 3.80 -5.16
C ARG A 202 -3.80 3.22 -5.99
N SER A 203 -3.59 3.09 -7.30
CA SER A 203 -4.59 2.49 -8.18
C SER A 203 -4.70 0.98 -7.98
N PHE A 204 -5.77 0.41 -8.53
CA PHE A 204 -5.92 -1.03 -8.66
C PHE A 204 -4.77 -1.60 -9.48
N CYS A 205 -3.92 -2.41 -8.84
CA CYS A 205 -2.82 -3.06 -9.55
C CYS A 205 -3.40 -4.04 -10.59
N ALA A 206 -2.95 -3.93 -11.84
CA ALA A 206 -3.05 -5.05 -12.76
C ALA A 206 -2.21 -6.20 -12.22
N THR A 207 -2.76 -7.41 -12.34
CA THR A 207 -2.19 -8.69 -11.95
C THR A 207 -0.88 -8.97 -12.68
N ARG A 208 0.22 -8.36 -12.25
CA ARG A 208 1.54 -8.46 -12.90
C ARG A 208 2.68 -8.70 -11.92
N ALA A 209 2.38 -8.97 -10.65
CA ALA A 209 3.43 -9.31 -9.70
C ALA A 209 4.03 -10.68 -10.07
N PRO A 210 5.37 -10.83 -10.07
CA PRO A 210 6.01 -12.12 -10.35
C PRO A 210 5.72 -13.15 -9.25
N ASP A 211 5.40 -12.70 -8.04
CA ASP A 211 5.15 -13.51 -6.86
C ASP A 211 3.75 -13.27 -6.25
N VAL A 212 3.14 -14.37 -5.81
CA VAL A 212 1.78 -14.40 -5.24
C VAL A 212 1.68 -13.57 -3.96
N ILE A 213 2.73 -13.61 -3.11
CA ILE A 213 2.77 -12.87 -1.84
C ILE A 213 2.79 -11.36 -2.08
N SER A 214 3.57 -10.84 -3.02
CA SER A 214 3.54 -9.40 -3.30
C SER A 214 2.21 -8.94 -3.88
N GLU A 215 1.50 -9.79 -4.63
CA GLU A 215 0.14 -9.48 -5.05
C GLU A 215 -0.79 -9.35 -3.85
N LEU A 216 -0.78 -10.35 -2.97
CA LEU A 216 -1.56 -10.36 -1.73
C LEU A 216 -1.22 -9.17 -0.83
N LYS A 217 0.04 -8.74 -0.76
CA LYS A 217 0.43 -7.53 -0.03
C LYS A 217 -0.16 -6.24 -0.61
N ARG A 218 -0.29 -6.17 -1.93
CA ARG A 218 -0.69 -4.94 -2.64
C ARG A 218 -2.19 -4.67 -2.60
N ILE A 219 -3.02 -5.71 -2.56
CA ILE A 219 -4.50 -5.55 -2.64
C ILE A 219 -5.03 -4.65 -1.51
N TRP A 220 -4.40 -4.71 -0.34
CA TRP A 220 -4.83 -3.99 0.86
C TRP A 220 -4.57 -2.50 0.81
N ASN A 221 -3.81 -1.97 -0.16
CA ASN A 221 -3.53 -0.53 -0.22
C ASN A 221 -4.21 0.17 -1.39
N VAL A 222 -5.14 -0.49 -2.08
CA VAL A 222 -5.86 0.14 -3.19
C VAL A 222 -6.71 1.31 -2.68
N GLY A 223 -6.62 2.45 -3.37
CA GLY A 223 -7.25 3.72 -2.98
C GLY A 223 -6.46 4.51 -1.93
N ARG A 224 -5.38 3.96 -1.36
CA ARG A 224 -4.63 4.63 -0.30
C ARG A 224 -3.80 5.80 -0.84
N PRO A 225 -3.91 7.00 -0.27
CA PRO A 225 -3.05 8.12 -0.62
C PRO A 225 -1.61 7.91 -0.12
N PHE A 226 -0.63 8.25 -0.95
CA PHE A 226 0.80 8.19 -0.62
C PHE A 226 1.56 9.39 -1.18
N LEU A 227 2.70 9.67 -0.57
CA LEU A 227 3.67 10.66 -1.00
C LEU A 227 4.82 9.99 -1.76
N LYS A 228 5.20 10.59 -2.89
CA LYS A 228 6.36 10.19 -3.70
C LYS A 228 7.21 11.42 -4.02
N CYS A 229 8.53 11.27 -4.00
CA CYS A 229 9.44 12.34 -4.39
C CYS A 229 9.29 12.71 -5.87
N ARG A 230 9.59 13.97 -6.20
CA ARG A 230 9.53 14.51 -7.56
C ARG A 230 10.86 14.49 -8.31
N CYS A 231 11.91 13.82 -7.82
CA CYS A 231 13.24 13.77 -8.45
C CYS A 231 13.18 13.60 -9.98
N VAL A 232 12.48 12.57 -10.47
CA VAL A 232 12.39 12.29 -11.92
C VAL A 232 11.63 13.37 -12.68
N GLU A 233 10.57 13.94 -12.08
CA GLU A 233 9.80 15.03 -12.69
C GLU A 233 10.60 16.33 -12.74
N GLU A 234 11.48 16.55 -11.77
CA GLU A 234 12.41 17.67 -11.69
C GLU A 234 13.70 17.46 -12.50
N GLY A 235 13.81 16.38 -13.28
CA GLY A 235 14.99 16.07 -14.10
C GLY A 235 16.21 15.59 -13.32
N LYS A 236 16.04 15.22 -12.05
CA LYS A 236 17.08 14.63 -11.19
C LYS A 236 17.11 13.11 -11.37
N GLU A 237 18.22 12.49 -10.96
CA GLU A 237 18.33 11.03 -10.93
C GLU A 237 17.26 10.41 -10.02
N ASP A 238 16.79 9.21 -10.38
CA ASP A 238 15.85 8.46 -9.55
C ASP A 238 16.54 8.07 -8.24
N CYS A 239 16.14 8.73 -7.15
CA CYS A 239 16.66 8.44 -5.82
C CYS A 239 16.27 7.06 -5.29
N LYS A 240 15.39 6.32 -5.99
CA LYS A 240 14.93 4.96 -5.64
C LYS A 240 14.30 4.86 -4.25
N THR A 241 13.93 6.00 -3.65
CA THR A 241 13.33 6.01 -2.32
C THR A 241 11.92 5.44 -2.36
N SER A 242 11.55 4.73 -1.30
CA SER A 242 10.23 4.13 -1.18
C SER A 242 9.16 5.19 -0.91
N ILE A 243 7.94 4.91 -1.35
CA ILE A 243 6.78 5.75 -1.03
C ILE A 243 6.53 5.81 0.49
N THR A 244 5.80 6.81 0.96
CA THR A 244 5.31 6.88 2.35
C THR A 244 3.82 7.18 2.33
N TRP A 245 3.03 6.45 3.11
CA TRP A 245 1.58 6.65 3.14
C TRP A 245 1.21 7.98 3.77
N PHE A 246 0.22 8.68 3.19
CA PHE A 246 -0.16 10.01 3.65
C PHE A 246 -0.74 9.97 5.08
N ASP A 247 -1.54 8.97 5.42
CA ASP A 247 -2.11 8.83 6.77
C ASP A 247 -1.01 8.61 7.84
N HIS A 248 0.06 7.91 7.49
CA HIS A 248 1.21 7.76 8.39
C HIS A 248 1.95 9.08 8.60
N VAL A 249 2.18 9.85 7.53
CA VAL A 249 2.80 11.18 7.63
C VAL A 249 1.92 12.13 8.43
N LEU A 250 0.60 12.11 8.20
CA LEU A 250 -0.34 12.93 8.96
C LEU A 250 -0.30 12.59 10.45
N TRP A 251 -0.29 11.30 10.80
CA TRP A 251 -0.16 10.86 12.20
C TRP A 251 1.11 11.40 12.87
N TYR A 252 2.25 11.24 12.21
CA TYR A 252 3.52 11.78 12.71
C TYR A 252 3.47 13.29 12.91
N LEU A 253 2.90 14.04 11.95
CA LEU A 253 2.79 15.51 12.04
C LEU A 253 1.81 15.97 13.13
N LEU A 254 0.74 15.21 13.39
CA LEU A 254 -0.19 15.49 14.48
C LEU A 254 0.47 15.35 15.85
N ALA A 255 1.39 14.39 16.00
CA ALA A 255 2.20 14.25 17.20
C ALA A 255 3.32 15.31 17.29
N ASN A 256 3.89 15.70 16.14
CA ASN A 256 5.06 16.58 16.05
C ASN A 256 4.74 17.94 15.38
N LEU A 257 3.77 18.67 15.93
CA LEU A 257 3.28 19.92 15.31
C LEU A 257 4.33 21.03 15.17
N GLU A 258 5.39 21.00 15.99
CA GLU A 258 6.52 21.91 15.91
C GLU A 258 7.27 21.84 14.58
N TYR A 259 7.20 20.70 13.90
CA TYR A 259 7.81 20.52 12.60
C TYR A 259 7.21 21.46 11.54
N LEU A 260 5.89 21.69 11.59
CA LEU A 260 5.19 22.59 10.66
C LEU A 260 5.10 24.03 11.18
N TYR A 261 5.08 24.21 12.50
CA TYR A 261 4.73 25.47 13.14
C TYR A 261 5.69 25.86 14.27
N LEU A 262 6.99 25.82 14.00
CA LEU A 262 8.04 26.13 14.97
C LEU A 262 7.86 27.52 15.61
N ILE A 263 7.47 28.51 14.80
CA ILE A 263 7.31 29.92 15.21
C ILE A 263 6.02 30.13 16.04
N ALA A 264 5.07 29.20 16.01
CA ALA A 264 3.81 29.39 16.72
C ALA A 264 4.03 29.36 18.25
N PRO A 265 3.49 30.34 18.99
CA PRO A 265 3.89 30.60 20.38
C PRO A 265 3.32 29.62 21.41
N SER A 266 2.40 28.74 21.01
CA SER A 266 1.78 27.76 21.91
C SER A 266 1.26 26.54 21.17
N LEU A 267 1.08 25.43 21.87
CA LEU A 267 0.44 24.23 21.34
C LEU A 267 -0.95 24.51 20.77
N ARG A 268 -1.76 25.34 21.45
CA ARG A 268 -3.09 25.74 20.97
C ARG A 268 -3.03 26.48 19.63
N ALA A 269 -2.03 27.36 19.45
CA ALA A 269 -1.82 28.06 18.18
C ALA A 269 -1.40 27.07 17.07
N ARG A 270 -0.51 26.11 17.38
CA ARG A 270 -0.09 25.05 16.46
C ARG A 270 -1.26 24.17 16.02
N ILE A 271 -2.08 23.70 16.96
CA ILE A 271 -3.29 22.90 16.67
C ILE A 271 -4.26 23.69 15.77
N ARG A 272 -4.49 24.98 16.07
CA ARG A 272 -5.38 25.82 15.24
C ARG A 272 -4.82 26.01 13.83
N ALA A 273 -3.51 26.23 13.70
CA ALA A 273 -2.84 26.34 12.41
C ALA A 273 -2.96 25.03 11.61
N MET A 274 -2.71 23.88 12.25
CA MET A 274 -2.87 22.56 11.64
C MET A 274 -4.31 22.33 11.17
N ARG A 275 -5.32 22.58 12.01
CA ARG A 275 -6.73 22.43 11.61
C ARG A 275 -7.09 23.32 10.42
N ASN A 276 -6.63 24.57 10.41
CA ASN A 276 -6.85 25.47 9.26
C ASN A 276 -6.18 24.95 7.99
N PHE A 277 -4.98 24.38 8.12
CA PHE A 277 -4.25 23.79 7.01
C PHE A 277 -4.95 22.54 6.45
N LEU A 278 -5.42 21.64 7.31
CA LEU A 278 -6.24 20.48 6.94
C LEU A 278 -7.57 20.88 6.29
N LYS A 279 -8.24 21.91 6.84
CA LYS A 279 -9.51 22.42 6.32
C LYS A 279 -9.38 23.05 4.93
N ARG A 280 -8.25 23.67 4.61
CA ARG A 280 -8.05 24.45 3.38
C ARG A 280 -7.08 23.75 2.45
N THR A 281 -5.78 23.86 2.73
CA THR A 281 -4.70 23.39 1.86
C THR A 281 -4.73 21.87 1.64
N TRP A 282 -4.99 21.12 2.69
CA TRP A 282 -5.00 19.65 2.67
C TRP A 282 -6.41 19.06 2.63
N ARG A 283 -7.42 19.83 2.21
CA ARG A 283 -8.79 19.32 2.18
C ARG A 283 -8.93 18.12 1.24
N ALA A 284 -8.31 18.19 0.06
CA ALA A 284 -8.33 17.10 -0.92
C ALA A 284 -7.70 15.79 -0.40
N PRO A 285 -6.46 15.78 0.13
CA PRO A 285 -5.90 14.56 0.72
C PRO A 285 -6.71 14.02 1.90
N ILE A 286 -7.32 14.91 2.70
CA ILE A 286 -8.19 14.49 3.80
C ILE A 286 -9.44 13.79 3.28
N LEU A 287 -10.16 14.37 2.31
CA LEU A 287 -11.33 13.74 1.71
C LEU A 287 -10.98 12.38 1.07
N THR A 288 -9.86 12.29 0.35
CA THR A 288 -9.35 11.01 -0.18
C THR A 288 -9.00 10.01 0.92
N SER A 289 -8.49 10.46 2.07
CA SER A 289 -8.23 9.59 3.21
C SER A 289 -9.52 9.06 3.86
N VAL A 290 -10.59 9.86 3.88
CA VAL A 290 -11.93 9.42 4.31
C VAL A 290 -12.50 8.36 3.36
N VAL A 291 -12.44 8.59 2.04
CA VAL A 291 -12.80 7.56 1.04
C VAL A 291 -12.07 6.26 1.31
N PHE A 292 -10.75 6.34 1.50
CA PHE A 292 -9.94 5.17 1.78
C PHE A 292 -10.31 4.49 3.11
N THR A 293 -10.71 5.25 4.13
CA THR A 293 -11.17 4.69 5.43
C THR A 293 -12.43 3.84 5.25
N HIS A 294 -13.40 4.30 4.46
CA HIS A 294 -14.59 3.52 4.12
C HIS A 294 -14.24 2.29 3.29
N MET A 295 -13.36 2.42 2.29
CA MET A 295 -12.86 1.29 1.51
C MET A 295 -12.16 0.26 2.42
N ARG A 296 -11.30 0.71 3.33
CA ARG A 296 -10.57 -0.11 4.29
C ARG A 296 -11.52 -0.89 5.18
N THR A 297 -12.58 -0.26 5.70
CA THR A 297 -13.59 -0.90 6.55
C THR A 297 -14.25 -2.09 5.83
N ILE A 298 -14.62 -1.92 4.56
CA ILE A 298 -15.18 -3.00 3.75
C ILE A 298 -14.13 -4.11 3.53
N MET A 299 -12.88 -3.75 3.22
CA MET A 299 -11.79 -4.72 3.03
C MET A 299 -11.51 -5.53 4.30
N THR A 300 -11.54 -4.91 5.49
CA THR A 300 -11.29 -5.59 6.77
C THR A 300 -12.43 -6.53 7.12
N GLN A 301 -13.69 -6.11 6.93
CA GLN A 301 -14.87 -6.96 7.12
C GLN A 301 -14.81 -8.20 6.21
N MET A 302 -14.47 -8.02 4.93
CA MET A 302 -14.26 -9.13 4.00
C MET A 302 -13.14 -10.06 4.46
N ALA A 303 -12.04 -9.50 4.97
CA ALA A 303 -10.91 -10.29 5.43
C ALA A 303 -11.26 -11.12 6.67
N GLU A 304 -11.96 -10.52 7.63
CA GLU A 304 -12.49 -11.19 8.82
C GLU A 304 -13.43 -12.32 8.45
N ASN A 305 -14.35 -12.09 7.52
CA ASN A 305 -15.28 -13.12 7.07
C ASN A 305 -14.59 -14.33 6.42
N VAL A 306 -13.51 -14.10 5.66
CA VAL A 306 -12.69 -15.21 5.10
C VAL A 306 -11.95 -15.96 6.19
N VAL A 307 -11.43 -15.26 7.19
CA VAL A 307 -10.76 -15.88 8.35
C VAL A 307 -11.74 -16.75 9.14
N LEU A 308 -12.98 -16.29 9.32
CA LEU A 308 -14.03 -17.00 10.04
C LEU A 308 -14.57 -18.21 9.26
N ASP A 309 -14.73 -18.09 7.94
CA ASP A 309 -15.19 -19.20 7.07
C ASP A 309 -14.40 -19.27 5.76
N LEU A 310 -13.55 -20.30 5.65
CA LEU A 310 -12.74 -20.58 4.46
C LEU A 310 -13.56 -20.97 3.23
N ASN A 311 -14.85 -21.27 3.38
CA ASN A 311 -15.74 -21.62 2.27
C ASN A 311 -16.43 -20.41 1.65
N ARG A 312 -16.21 -19.20 2.19
CA ARG A 312 -16.70 -17.94 1.62
C ARG A 312 -16.27 -17.84 0.16
N ARG A 313 -17.22 -17.41 -0.67
CA ARG A 313 -17.00 -17.17 -2.11
C ARG A 313 -16.97 -15.68 -2.37
N ARG A 314 -16.57 -15.29 -3.58
CA ARG A 314 -16.55 -13.87 -3.98
C ARG A 314 -17.91 -13.20 -3.80
N GLU A 315 -18.99 -13.92 -4.08
CA GLU A 315 -20.35 -13.39 -4.04
C GLU A 315 -20.84 -13.22 -2.60
N THR A 316 -20.28 -13.99 -1.66
CA THR A 316 -20.75 -14.08 -0.26
C THR A 316 -19.69 -13.67 0.76
N ILE A 317 -18.57 -13.07 0.31
CA ILE A 317 -17.46 -12.67 1.20
C ILE A 317 -17.86 -11.59 2.20
N HIS A 318 -18.86 -10.79 1.87
CA HIS A 318 -19.43 -9.76 2.74
C HIS A 318 -20.91 -10.08 2.98
N ASP A 319 -21.39 -9.90 4.21
CA ASP A 319 -22.73 -10.34 4.60
C ASP A 319 -23.84 -9.41 4.09
N ASP A 320 -23.55 -8.11 3.91
CA ASP A 320 -24.51 -7.16 3.36
C ASP A 320 -24.60 -7.25 1.81
N PRO A 321 -25.75 -7.69 1.25
CA PRO A 321 -25.94 -7.78 -0.20
C PRO A 321 -26.01 -6.41 -0.88
N VAL A 322 -26.43 -5.35 -0.17
CA VAL A 322 -26.51 -3.98 -0.70
C VAL A 322 -25.10 -3.44 -0.95
N VAL A 323 -24.17 -3.69 -0.02
CA VAL A 323 -22.75 -3.38 -0.19
C VAL A 323 -22.19 -4.18 -1.37
N MET A 324 -22.47 -5.48 -1.44
CA MET A 324 -21.99 -6.34 -2.54
C MET A 324 -22.60 -6.03 -3.91
N ALA A 325 -23.70 -5.28 -3.99
CA ALA A 325 -24.22 -4.78 -5.26
C ALA A 325 -23.35 -3.66 -5.85
N ARG A 326 -22.52 -2.99 -5.04
CA ARG A 326 -21.68 -1.85 -5.45
C ARG A 326 -20.40 -2.31 -6.16
N LYS A 327 -19.83 -1.41 -6.96
CA LYS A 327 -18.70 -1.72 -7.86
C LYS A 327 -17.42 -2.06 -7.09
N PHE A 328 -17.05 -1.25 -6.10
CA PHE A 328 -15.82 -1.44 -5.33
C PHE A 328 -15.81 -2.76 -4.55
N PRO A 329 -16.82 -3.10 -3.74
CA PRO A 329 -16.84 -4.36 -2.99
C PRO A 329 -16.72 -5.59 -3.89
N ARG A 330 -17.44 -5.62 -5.02
CA ARG A 330 -17.32 -6.71 -6.01
C ARG A 330 -15.91 -6.88 -6.55
N ARG A 331 -15.25 -5.76 -6.88
CA ARG A 331 -13.89 -5.77 -7.38
C ARG A 331 -12.90 -6.23 -6.30
N MET A 332 -13.06 -5.78 -5.07
CA MET A 332 -12.22 -6.25 -3.96
C MET A 332 -12.43 -7.72 -3.65
N ALA A 333 -13.67 -8.21 -3.67
CA ALA A 333 -13.96 -9.64 -3.52
C ALA A 333 -13.22 -10.48 -4.58
N ALA A 334 -13.21 -10.03 -5.84
CA ALA A 334 -12.47 -10.70 -6.91
C ALA A 334 -10.93 -10.66 -6.71
N LEU A 335 -10.41 -9.61 -6.08
CA LEU A 335 -8.99 -9.48 -5.76
C LEU A 335 -8.57 -10.29 -4.54
N ILE A 336 -9.41 -10.36 -3.50
CA ILE A 336 -9.15 -11.12 -2.27
C ILE A 336 -9.30 -12.63 -2.53
N LEU A 337 -10.28 -13.02 -3.37
CA LEU A 337 -10.56 -14.41 -3.71
C LEU A 337 -10.39 -14.71 -5.21
N PRO A 338 -9.17 -14.66 -5.79
CA PRO A 338 -8.94 -14.84 -7.21
C PRO A 338 -9.03 -16.32 -7.66
N ASP A 339 -9.65 -16.60 -8.82
CA ASP A 339 -9.96 -17.97 -9.29
C ASP A 339 -8.68 -18.71 -9.69
N LYS A 340 -7.69 -17.94 -10.12
CA LYS A 340 -6.36 -18.45 -10.52
C LYS A 340 -5.63 -19.13 -9.37
N TYR A 341 -5.89 -18.71 -8.13
CA TYR A 341 -5.20 -19.24 -6.94
C TYR A 341 -6.10 -20.15 -6.13
N ILE A 342 -7.38 -19.80 -6.02
CA ILE A 342 -8.35 -20.57 -5.25
C ILE A 342 -8.82 -21.75 -6.10
N ARG A 343 -8.29 -22.94 -5.79
CA ARG A 343 -8.77 -24.19 -6.39
C ARG A 343 -10.25 -24.33 -6.07
N SER A 344 -11.10 -24.24 -7.11
CA SER A 344 -12.52 -24.53 -6.95
C SER A 344 -12.71 -25.90 -6.28
N PRO A 345 -13.75 -26.09 -5.44
CA PRO A 345 -14.04 -27.38 -4.81
C PRO A 345 -14.09 -28.54 -5.81
N ALA A 346 -14.54 -28.29 -7.04
CA ALA A 346 -14.53 -29.26 -8.15
C ALA A 346 -13.12 -29.71 -8.55
N ARG A 347 -12.13 -28.81 -8.52
CA ARG A 347 -10.71 -29.15 -8.73
C ARG A 347 -10.07 -29.85 -7.53
N ARG A 348 -10.52 -29.54 -6.30
CA ARG A 348 -10.07 -30.27 -5.09
C ARG A 348 -10.52 -31.74 -5.10
N ARG A 349 -11.72 -32.05 -5.62
CA ARG A 349 -12.22 -33.43 -5.75
C ARG A 349 -11.41 -34.27 -6.75
N LYS A 350 -10.95 -33.69 -7.86
CA LYS A 350 -10.13 -34.41 -8.87
C LYS A 350 -8.69 -34.74 -8.43
N GLY A 351 -8.19 -34.16 -7.34
CA GLY A 351 -6.81 -34.39 -6.86
C GLY A 351 -6.64 -35.55 -5.89
N LYS A 352 -7.74 -36.17 -5.42
CA LYS A 352 -7.70 -37.38 -4.57
C LYS A 352 -7.95 -38.67 -5.34
N GLU A 353 -8.24 -38.59 -6.63
CA GLU A 353 -8.28 -39.76 -7.50
C GLU A 353 -6.82 -40.11 -7.80
N VAL A 354 -6.31 -41.10 -7.08
CA VAL A 354 -4.99 -41.71 -7.32
C VAL A 354 -4.91 -42.01 -8.80
N ASP A 355 -3.95 -41.37 -9.47
CA ASP A 355 -3.73 -41.46 -10.91
C ASP A 355 -3.26 -42.89 -11.24
N ASN A 356 -4.20 -43.83 -11.31
CA ASN A 356 -4.02 -45.18 -11.85
C ASN A 356 -3.91 -45.11 -13.38
N ARG A 357 -3.09 -44.19 -13.90
CA ARG A 357 -2.76 -44.17 -15.32
C ARG A 357 -1.66 -45.20 -15.56
N PRO A 358 -1.91 -46.22 -16.40
CA PRO A 358 -0.88 -47.18 -16.76
C PRO A 358 0.28 -46.45 -17.44
N ALA A 359 1.51 -46.83 -17.05
CA ALA A 359 2.75 -46.26 -17.54
C ALA A 359 2.76 -46.21 -19.07
N LYS A 360 2.66 -45.00 -19.62
CA LYS A 360 2.71 -44.76 -21.05
C LYS A 360 4.17 -44.91 -21.50
N ARG A 361 4.42 -45.94 -22.31
CA ARG A 361 5.71 -46.24 -22.96
C ARG A 361 6.36 -44.97 -23.52
N GLN A 362 7.61 -44.74 -23.13
CA GLN A 362 8.51 -43.78 -23.78
C GLN A 362 8.70 -44.16 -25.24
N SER A 363 8.13 -43.39 -26.15
CA SER A 363 8.53 -43.38 -27.56
C SER A 363 9.61 -42.32 -27.74
N ASN A 364 10.86 -42.76 -27.86
CA ASN A 364 11.97 -41.91 -28.28
C ASN A 364 11.77 -41.47 -29.74
N THR A 365 11.39 -40.22 -29.97
CA THR A 365 11.49 -39.60 -31.30
C THR A 365 12.85 -38.95 -31.45
N LEU A 366 13.71 -39.65 -32.20
CA LEU A 366 15.05 -39.24 -32.60
C LEU A 366 14.92 -38.07 -33.60
N LEU A 367 15.38 -36.89 -33.19
CA LEU A 367 15.40 -35.67 -34.01
C LEU A 367 16.40 -35.86 -35.17
N LYS A 368 15.92 -36.04 -36.40
CA LYS A 368 16.77 -36.02 -37.61
C LYS A 368 16.97 -34.58 -38.05
N TYR A 369 18.19 -34.07 -37.90
CA TYR A 369 18.62 -32.80 -38.49
C TYR A 369 18.81 -32.98 -39.99
N TYR A 370 18.13 -32.15 -40.79
CA TYR A 370 18.35 -32.05 -42.23
C TYR A 370 19.54 -31.13 -42.49
N VAL A 371 20.64 -31.69 -43.01
CA VAL A 371 21.81 -30.95 -43.49
C VAL A 371 21.60 -30.65 -44.98
N ARG A 372 21.62 -29.36 -45.34
CA ARG A 372 21.50 -28.91 -46.73
C ARG A 372 22.85 -29.13 -47.45
N PRO A 373 22.91 -29.88 -48.56
CA PRO A 373 24.15 -30.01 -49.34
C PRO A 373 24.47 -28.71 -50.07
N GLY A 374 25.74 -28.31 -50.01
CA GLY A 374 26.28 -27.17 -50.75
C GLY A 374 26.48 -27.52 -52.22
N MET A 375 26.18 -26.56 -53.09
CA MET A 375 26.61 -26.56 -54.49
C MET A 375 27.48 -25.33 -54.70
N ALA A 376 28.75 -25.57 -54.96
CA ALA A 376 29.69 -24.59 -55.46
C ALA A 376 29.62 -24.59 -57.00
N ASN A 377 29.65 -23.37 -57.54
CA ASN A 377 30.31 -22.87 -58.74
C ASN A 377 30.11 -23.58 -60.09
N GLU A 378 29.67 -22.80 -61.08
CA GLU A 378 30.55 -22.42 -62.20
C GLU A 378 30.05 -21.13 -62.90
N ALA A 379 31.02 -20.39 -63.42
CA ALA A 379 30.96 -19.01 -63.90
C ALA A 379 30.95 -18.95 -65.44
N GLN A 380 30.45 -17.84 -66.03
CA GLN A 380 31.24 -16.88 -66.83
C GLN A 380 30.37 -15.98 -67.74
N ASN A 381 30.79 -14.70 -67.80
CA ASN A 381 30.69 -13.70 -68.87
C ASN A 381 29.28 -13.22 -69.34
N GLU A 382 29.04 -11.96 -69.71
CA GLU A 382 29.91 -10.90 -70.24
C GLU A 382 29.21 -9.51 -70.14
N GLN A 383 30.01 -8.50 -69.79
CA GLN A 383 30.09 -7.12 -70.31
C GLN A 383 28.88 -6.21 -70.68
N GLN A 384 29.02 -4.99 -70.14
CA GLN A 384 28.92 -3.65 -70.79
C GLN A 384 27.61 -2.83 -70.80
N ALA A 385 27.79 -1.60 -70.29
CA ALA A 385 27.39 -0.27 -70.83
C ALA A 385 26.57 0.55 -69.80
N ALA A 386 27.14 1.60 -69.19
CA ALA A 386 27.06 3.02 -69.62
C ALA A 386 25.63 3.59 -69.48
N ALA A 387 25.33 4.79 -68.99
CA ALA A 387 26.07 5.96 -68.53
C ALA A 387 25.02 6.99 -68.04
N GLN A 388 25.48 8.04 -67.33
CA GLN A 388 24.90 9.41 -67.30
C GLN A 388 23.58 9.58 -66.51
N GLN A 389 23.28 10.66 -65.77
CA GLN A 389 23.75 12.06 -65.66
C GLN A 389 23.19 12.61 -64.31
N LEU A 390 23.94 13.39 -63.49
CA LEU A 390 23.95 14.88 -63.41
C LEU A 390 22.55 15.48 -63.10
N HIS A 391 22.29 16.47 -62.25
CA HIS A 391 22.94 17.59 -61.53
C HIS A 391 21.97 17.97 -60.38
N GLY A 392 22.21 18.82 -59.36
CA GLY A 392 23.24 19.82 -59.10
C GLY A 392 22.96 20.52 -57.76
N SER A 393 24.05 20.97 -57.15
CA SER A 393 24.21 21.96 -56.07
C SER A 393 23.67 23.36 -56.47
N VAL A 394 23.36 24.31 -55.58
CA VAL A 394 24.27 25.23 -54.84
C VAL A 394 23.44 26.16 -53.92
N SER A 395 24.02 26.55 -52.77
CA SER A 395 23.57 27.49 -51.72
C SER A 395 23.64 29.01 -52.14
N PRO A 396 23.91 29.99 -51.24
CA PRO A 396 23.06 30.68 -50.24
C PRO A 396 23.00 32.23 -50.44
N ASN A 397 22.20 32.96 -49.64
CA ASN A 397 22.45 34.34 -49.14
C ASN A 397 21.26 34.79 -48.27
N GLU A 398 21.45 35.17 -46.99
CA GLU A 398 21.87 36.47 -46.42
C GLU A 398 20.86 37.63 -46.48
N SER A 399 20.50 38.09 -45.26
CA SER A 399 20.47 39.49 -44.78
C SER A 399 19.14 40.22 -44.52
N SER A 400 19.16 40.90 -43.37
CA SER A 400 18.58 42.22 -43.03
C SER A 400 17.20 42.37 -42.37
N LYS A 401 17.29 42.68 -41.06
CA LYS A 401 16.80 43.88 -40.32
C LYS A 401 15.50 44.59 -40.74
N GLY A 402 14.68 44.93 -39.73
CA GLY A 402 13.86 46.17 -39.77
C GLY A 402 12.66 46.26 -38.79
N ASN A 403 12.90 46.87 -37.62
CA ASN A 403 12.12 47.88 -36.86
C ASN A 403 10.57 47.89 -36.76
N ALA A 404 10.13 48.16 -35.51
CA ALA A 404 9.10 49.13 -35.06
C ALA A 404 7.64 48.88 -35.49
N ALA A 405 6.59 49.32 -34.81
CA ALA A 405 6.23 49.88 -33.50
C ALA A 405 4.70 50.09 -33.58
N MET A 406 4.01 50.25 -32.43
CA MET A 406 2.64 50.81 -32.31
C MET A 406 1.51 49.93 -32.92
N ASP A 407 0.28 49.82 -32.41
CA ASP A 407 -0.47 50.51 -31.37
C ASP A 407 -1.55 49.58 -30.80
N THR A 408 -1.97 49.91 -29.58
CA THR A 408 -3.21 49.63 -28.81
C THR A 408 -4.54 49.54 -29.62
N PRO A 409 -5.74 49.35 -29.01
CA PRO A 409 -6.21 48.47 -27.92
C PRO A 409 -7.66 47.91 -28.17
N HIS A 410 -8.33 47.47 -27.09
CA HIS A 410 -9.78 47.29 -26.87
C HIS A 410 -10.46 46.05 -27.46
N SER A 411 -10.85 45.10 -26.60
CA SER A 411 -12.14 45.04 -25.89
C SER A 411 -13.18 44.29 -26.72
N SER A 412 -13.66 43.15 -26.23
CA SER A 412 -14.99 43.06 -25.61
C SER A 412 -15.45 41.61 -25.40
N SER A 413 -16.13 41.45 -24.27
CA SER A 413 -17.32 40.63 -24.05
C SER A 413 -17.28 39.15 -24.44
N VAL A 414 -17.11 38.32 -23.42
CA VAL A 414 -17.55 36.93 -23.38
C VAL A 414 -19.08 36.90 -23.26
N THR A 415 -19.74 36.45 -24.32
CA THR A 415 -21.13 35.98 -24.26
C THR A 415 -21.12 34.53 -23.79
N VAL A 416 -21.86 34.26 -22.73
CA VAL A 416 -22.14 32.92 -22.22
C VAL A 416 -23.03 32.20 -23.24
N GLN A 417 -22.53 31.12 -23.83
CA GLN A 417 -23.37 30.08 -24.43
C GLN A 417 -22.97 28.72 -23.88
N SER A 418 -23.92 28.15 -23.16
CA SER A 418 -24.02 26.75 -22.80
C SER A 418 -24.11 25.87 -24.05
N ALA A 419 -23.23 24.88 -24.17
CA ALA A 419 -23.45 23.73 -25.02
C ALA A 419 -22.84 22.49 -24.38
N GLN A 420 -23.72 21.52 -24.11
CA GLN A 420 -23.37 20.13 -23.85
C GLN A 420 -22.54 19.59 -25.01
N GLY A 421 -21.43 18.93 -24.68
CA GLY A 421 -20.58 18.24 -25.64
C GLY A 421 -19.91 17.04 -24.99
N SER A 422 -20.53 15.87 -25.17
CA SER A 422 -19.89 14.57 -24.93
C SER A 422 -18.61 14.49 -25.76
N SER A 423 -17.45 14.36 -25.11
CA SER A 423 -16.17 14.12 -25.77
C SER A 423 -15.58 12.80 -25.31
N VAL A 424 -15.61 11.83 -26.23
CA VAL A 424 -14.83 10.60 -26.21
C VAL A 424 -13.38 10.97 -26.49
N VAL A 425 -12.53 10.95 -25.45
CA VAL A 425 -11.08 11.16 -25.62
C VAL A 425 -10.39 9.81 -25.76
N GLY A 426 -9.93 9.53 -26.98
CA GLY A 426 -9.07 8.41 -27.31
C GLY A 426 -7.73 8.47 -26.57
N ARG A 427 -7.37 7.35 -25.93
CA ARG A 427 -6.04 7.16 -25.32
C ARG A 427 -4.98 7.00 -26.40
N GLN A 428 -4.02 7.93 -26.46
CA GLN A 428 -2.77 7.72 -27.18
C GLN A 428 -1.84 6.78 -26.41
N LEU A 429 -1.41 5.71 -27.10
CA LEU A 429 -0.36 4.79 -26.67
C LEU A 429 1.01 5.48 -26.76
N ARG A 430 1.60 5.85 -25.62
CA ARG A 430 3.03 6.25 -25.56
C ARG A 430 3.92 5.01 -25.70
N ARG A 431 4.65 4.94 -26.82
CA ARG A 431 5.81 4.05 -27.00
C ARG A 431 7.01 4.62 -26.24
N SER A 432 7.68 3.75 -25.48
CA SER A 432 8.96 4.04 -24.80
C SER A 432 10.11 3.89 -25.80
N PRO A 433 11.10 4.81 -25.82
CA PRO A 433 12.34 4.61 -26.58
C PRO A 433 13.31 3.73 -25.80
N ARG A 434 13.81 2.70 -26.49
CA ARG A 434 14.91 1.83 -26.10
C ARG A 434 16.22 2.64 -26.21
N ALA A 435 16.94 2.83 -25.10
CA ALA A 435 18.29 3.40 -25.13
C ALA A 435 19.31 2.29 -25.39
N THR A 436 20.07 2.47 -26.46
CA THR A 436 21.20 1.68 -26.93
C THR A 436 22.46 1.99 -26.11
N THR A 437 23.21 0.95 -25.80
CA THR A 437 24.56 0.98 -25.21
C THR A 437 25.57 1.59 -26.17
N ALA A 438 26.38 2.55 -25.69
CA ALA A 438 27.65 2.91 -26.31
C ALA A 438 28.71 3.08 -25.21
N ARG A 439 29.77 2.27 -25.33
CA ARG A 439 31.05 2.39 -24.65
C ARG A 439 31.88 3.47 -25.36
N THR A 440 32.56 4.33 -24.60
CA THR A 440 33.78 4.98 -25.10
C THR A 440 34.76 5.26 -23.96
N ASN A 441 36.03 5.11 -24.31
CA ASN A 441 37.22 5.07 -23.48
C ASN A 441 37.59 6.42 -22.86
N LEU A 442 38.28 6.38 -21.72
CA LEU A 442 39.04 7.49 -21.16
C LEU A 442 40.52 7.09 -21.08
N PHE A 443 41.36 7.87 -21.76
CA PHE A 443 42.80 8.00 -21.54
C PHE A 443 43.12 9.51 -21.55
N SER A 444 43.91 9.94 -20.55
CA SER A 444 44.83 11.11 -20.52
C SER A 444 44.17 12.51 -20.59
N VAL A 445 44.50 13.55 -19.82
CA VAL A 445 45.65 13.93 -18.96
C VAL A 445 45.09 14.67 -17.75
#